data_AF-A0A2U2Z6S4-F1
#
_entry.id   AF-A0A2U2Z6S4-F1
#
_cell.length_a   1.000
_cell.length_b   1.000
_cell.length_c   1.000
_cell.angle_alpha   90.00
_cell.angle_beta   90.00
_cell.angle_gamma   90.00
#
_symmetry.space_group_name_H-M   'P 1'
#
loop_
_entity.id
_entity.type
_entity.pdbx_description
1 polymer ?
#
loop_
_entity_poly.entity_id
_entity_poly.type
_entity_poly.pdbx_seq_one_letter_code
_entity_poly.pdbx_strand_id
1 'polypeptide(L)'
;MAGRAVMLVPHRGPETQEIMLPPDYQRILTVVRQAGGPVTARQVGETLGVDVSVKSKLEPLRGKLIRLTDRGWLRKQPDGRFTTRL
;
A
#
# COMPACT_ATOMS: atom_id res chain seq x y z
N MET A 1 -5.09 27.80 8.61
CA MET A 1 -4.62 27.10 7.40
C MET A 1 -4.00 25.77 7.80
N ALA A 2 -4.73 24.66 7.70
CA ALA A 2 -4.13 23.33 7.88
C ALA A 2 -3.53 22.92 6.53
N GLY A 3 -2.31 23.37 6.26
CA GLY A 3 -1.55 22.97 5.10
C GLY A 3 -1.44 21.46 5.12
N ARG A 4 -2.15 20.82 4.19
CA ARG A 4 -2.12 19.39 3.89
C ARG A 4 -0.65 18.96 3.85
N ALA A 5 -0.16 18.39 4.96
CA ALA A 5 1.17 17.80 5.01
C ALA A 5 1.19 16.80 3.86
N VAL A 6 1.93 17.11 2.81
CA VAL A 6 2.15 16.20 1.71
C VAL A 6 3.01 15.11 2.34
N MET A 7 2.37 14.12 2.95
CA MET A 7 3.02 12.98 3.57
C MET A 7 3.72 12.25 2.42
N LEU A 8 4.97 12.65 2.19
CA LEU A 8 5.87 12.04 1.24
C LEU A 8 6.06 10.63 1.75
N VAL A 9 5.43 9.67 1.08
CA VAL A 9 5.78 8.26 1.25
C VAL A 9 7.26 8.16 0.87
N PRO A 10 8.17 7.92 1.83
CA PRO A 10 9.59 7.92 1.55
C PRO A 10 9.92 6.79 0.57
N HIS A 11 11.01 6.92 -0.19
CA HIS A 11 11.49 5.81 -1.00
C HIS A 11 12.10 4.73 -0.11
N ARG A 12 11.89 3.45 -0.47
CA ARG A 12 12.53 2.33 0.20
C ARG A 12 14.05 2.43 0.00
N GLY A 13 14.78 2.45 1.10
CA GLY A 13 16.24 2.48 1.16
C GLY A 13 16.74 1.78 2.43
N PRO A 14 18.06 1.56 2.56
CA PRO A 14 18.64 0.85 3.71
C PRO A 14 18.36 1.54 5.06
N GLU A 15 18.20 2.87 5.04
CA GLU A 15 17.91 3.69 6.22
C GLU A 15 16.41 3.97 6.39
N THR A 16 15.59 3.62 5.40
CA THR A 16 14.15 3.89 5.42
C THR A 16 13.39 2.70 6.00
N GLN A 17 12.83 2.87 7.18
CA GLN A 17 12.04 1.84 7.86
C GLN A 17 10.54 2.00 7.58
N GLU A 18 9.79 0.89 7.61
CA GLU A 18 8.32 0.89 7.45
C GLU A 18 7.64 1.86 8.42
N ILE A 19 8.17 2.00 9.64
CA ILE A 19 7.65 2.92 10.67
C ILE A 19 7.66 4.40 10.25
N MET A 20 8.43 4.76 9.21
CA MET A 20 8.48 6.10 8.64
C MET A 20 7.36 6.36 7.63
N LEU A 21 6.68 5.32 7.16
CA LEU A 21 5.51 5.47 6.32
C LEU A 21 4.35 6.06 7.14
N PRO A 22 3.42 6.81 6.54
CA PRO A 22 2.20 7.18 7.25
C PRO A 22 1.41 5.93 7.71
N PRO A 23 0.65 6.01 8.81
CA PRO A 23 -0.02 4.85 9.40
C PRO A 23 -0.91 4.06 8.42
N ASP A 24 -1.60 4.75 7.51
CA ASP A 24 -2.37 4.13 6.43
C ASP A 24 -1.54 3.21 5.54
N TYR A 25 -0.34 3.66 5.16
CA TYR A 25 0.57 2.93 4.29
C TYR A 25 1.25 1.77 5.03
N GLN A 26 1.56 1.95 6.31
CA GLN A 26 2.05 0.87 7.18
C GLN A 26 1.04 -0.28 7.22
N ARG A 27 -0.24 0.01 7.52
CA ARG A 27 -1.29 -1.04 7.56
C ARG A 27 -1.41 -1.80 6.24
N ILE A 28 -1.39 -1.08 5.12
CA ILE A 28 -1.43 -1.71 3.79
C ILE A 28 -0.21 -2.61 3.59
N LEU A 29 1.00 -2.12 3.91
CA LEU A 29 2.24 -2.88 3.75
C LEU A 29 2.25 -4.13 4.63
N THR A 30 1.80 -4.01 5.89
CA THR A 30 1.63 -5.13 6.82
C THR A 30 0.69 -6.20 6.29
N VAL A 31 -0.47 -5.81 5.73
CA VAL A 31 -1.41 -6.77 5.15
C VAL A 31 -0.80 -7.53 3.98
N VAL A 32 -0.12 -6.83 3.06
CA VAL A 32 0.56 -7.47 1.92
C VAL A 32 1.68 -8.40 2.41
N ARG A 33 2.40 -8.02 3.47
CA ARG A 33 3.45 -8.84 4.08
C ARG A 33 2.88 -10.10 4.74
N GLN A 34 1.83 -9.95 5.54
CA GLN A 34 1.18 -11.03 6.26
C GLN A 34 0.53 -12.05 5.33
N ALA A 35 0.11 -11.62 4.14
CA ALA A 35 -0.38 -12.54 3.12
C ALA A 35 0.66 -13.53 2.60
N GLY A 36 1.96 -13.29 2.84
CA GLY A 36 3.04 -14.22 2.51
C GLY A 36 3.23 -14.47 1.01
N GLY A 37 2.57 -13.70 0.14
CA GLY A 37 2.52 -13.94 -1.30
C GLY A 37 1.84 -12.83 -2.10
N PRO A 38 1.65 -13.04 -3.41
CA PRO A 38 1.04 -12.06 -4.29
C PRO A 38 -0.44 -11.84 -3.95
N VAL A 39 -0.83 -10.60 -3.63
CA VAL A 39 -2.22 -10.23 -3.30
C VAL A 39 -2.79 -9.16 -4.22
N THR A 40 -4.08 -9.22 -4.46
CA THR A 40 -4.81 -8.20 -5.23
C THR A 40 -5.19 -7.01 -4.33
N ALA A 41 -5.46 -5.86 -4.95
CA ALA A 41 -5.99 -4.70 -4.22
C ALA A 41 -7.32 -4.99 -3.52
N ARG A 42 -8.11 -5.92 -4.06
CA ARG A 42 -9.35 -6.38 -3.44
C ARG A 42 -9.09 -7.13 -2.14
N GLN A 43 -8.19 -8.11 -2.16
CA GLN A 43 -7.83 -8.88 -0.96
C GLN A 43 -7.28 -7.97 0.14
N VAL A 44 -6.41 -7.01 -0.22
CA VAL A 44 -5.92 -6.01 0.73
C VAL A 44 -7.08 -5.17 1.30
N GLY A 45 -8.04 -4.79 0.45
CA GLY A 45 -9.22 -4.05 0.88
C GLY A 45 -10.11 -4.84 1.83
N GLU A 46 -10.36 -6.11 1.53
CA GLU A 46 -11.14 -7.03 2.36
C GLU A 46 -10.50 -7.18 3.75
N THR A 47 -9.18 -7.37 3.83
CA THR A 47 -8.47 -7.45 5.12
C THR A 47 -8.48 -6.13 5.90
N LEU A 48 -8.46 -5.00 5.21
CA LEU A 48 -8.52 -3.67 5.83
C LEU A 48 -9.96 -3.21 6.17
N GLY A 49 -10.98 -4.03 5.89
CA GLY A 49 -12.38 -3.66 6.09
C GLY A 49 -12.88 -2.57 5.14
N VAL A 50 -12.20 -2.36 4.00
CA VAL A 50 -12.66 -1.48 2.94
C VAL A 50 -13.80 -2.17 2.20
N ASP A 51 -14.90 -1.46 1.97
CA ASP A 51 -15.97 -1.96 1.12
C ASP A 51 -15.47 -2.07 -0.34
N VAL A 52 -15.05 -3.28 -0.72
CA VAL A 52 -14.50 -3.58 -2.04
C VAL A 52 -15.57 -3.69 -3.13
N SER A 53 -16.84 -3.77 -2.75
CA SER A 53 -17.97 -3.75 -3.69
C SER A 53 -18.20 -2.33 -4.23
N VAL A 54 -17.81 -1.31 -3.45
CA VAL A 54 -17.88 0.09 -3.86
C VAL A 54 -16.58 0.52 -4.55
N LYS A 55 -16.62 0.64 -5.88
CA LYS A 55 -15.46 1.06 -6.69
C LYS A 55 -14.82 2.36 -6.17
N SER A 56 -15.62 3.33 -5.75
CA SER A 56 -15.14 4.61 -5.21
C SER A 56 -14.34 4.49 -3.90
N LYS A 57 -14.45 3.37 -3.17
CA LYS A 57 -13.66 3.06 -1.97
C LYS A 57 -12.41 2.25 -2.31
N LEU A 58 -12.49 1.40 -3.33
CA LEU A 58 -11.37 0.58 -3.80
C LEU A 58 -10.32 1.37 -4.60
N GLU A 59 -10.74 2.33 -5.42
CA GLU A 59 -9.83 3.13 -6.27
C GLU A 59 -8.79 3.93 -5.45
N PRO A 60 -9.15 4.61 -4.34
CA PRO A 60 -8.16 5.23 -3.45
C PRO A 60 -7.16 4.23 -2.85
N LEU A 61 -7.59 3.02 -2.50
CA LEU A 61 -6.72 1.96 -2.00
C LEU A 61 -5.73 1.48 -3.08
N ARG A 62 -6.21 1.30 -4.31
CA ARG A 62 -5.34 1.00 -5.46
C ARG A 62 -4.30 2.09 -5.66
N GLY A 63 -4.69 3.36 -5.59
CA GLY A 63 -3.75 4.48 -5.68
C GLY A 63 -2.66 4.43 -4.59
N LYS A 64 -3.00 4.03 -3.36
CA LYS A 64 -2.03 3.84 -2.29
C LYS A 64 -1.06 2.68 -2.57
N LEU A 65 -1.55 1.55 -3.08
CA LEU A 65 -0.73 0.38 -3.46
C LEU A 65 0.25 0.70 -4.60
N ILE A 66 -0.22 1.43 -5.62
CA ILE A 66 0.64 1.89 -6.72
C ILE A 66 1.69 2.85 -6.18
N ARG A 67 1.33 3.81 -5.31
CA ARG A 67 2.32 4.71 -4.71
C ARG A 67 3.39 3.96 -3.92
N LEU A 68 3.03 2.93 -3.15
CA LEU A 68 4.02 2.08 -2.47
C LEU A 68 4.90 1.32 -3.45
N THR A 69 4.37 0.95 -4.62
CA THR A 69 5.14 0.32 -5.70
C THR A 69 6.15 1.30 -6.30
N ASP A 70 5.71 2.50 -6.64
CA ASP A 70 6.57 3.56 -7.22
C ASP A 70 7.68 3.97 -6.25
N ARG A 71 7.42 3.87 -4.94
CA ARG A 71 8.39 4.15 -3.88
C ARG A 71 9.27 2.95 -3.52
N GLY A 72 9.06 1.79 -4.16
CA GLY A 72 9.90 0.60 -4.00
C GLY A 72 9.58 -0.27 -2.77
N TRP A 73 8.50 0.02 -2.03
CA TRP A 73 8.03 -0.78 -0.90
C TRP A 73 7.32 -2.06 -1.36
N LEU A 74 6.53 -1.93 -2.42
CA LEU A 74 5.83 -3.05 -3.05
C LEU A 74 6.38 -3.30 -4.45
N ARG A 75 6.11 -4.49 -4.96
CA ARG A 75 6.29 -4.84 -6.36
C ARG A 75 4.94 -5.22 -6.94
N LYS A 76 4.54 -4.55 -8.01
CA LYS A 76 3.40 -4.95 -8.84
C LYS A 76 3.86 -6.01 -9.84
N GLN A 77 3.12 -7.11 -9.92
CA GLN A 77 3.32 -8.20 -10.86
C GLN A 77 2.54 -7.95 -12.17
N PRO A 78 2.94 -8.59 -13.28
CA PRO A 78 2.27 -8.43 -14.57
C PRO A 78 0.79 -8.87 -14.53
N ASP A 79 0.42 -9.76 -13.60
CA ASP A 79 -0.95 -10.20 -13.35
C ASP A 79 -1.79 -9.21 -12.52
N GLY A 80 -1.23 -8.05 -12.14
CA GLY A 80 -1.90 -7.04 -11.34
C GLY A 80 -1.90 -7.27 -9.83
N ARG A 81 -1.17 -8.29 -9.34
CA ARG A 81 -0.97 -8.53 -7.90
C ARG A 81 0.18 -7.71 -7.34
N PHE A 82 0.19 -7.54 -6.03
CA PHE A 82 1.19 -6.81 -5.26
C PHE A 82 1.88 -7.77 -4.30
N THR A 83 3.19 -7.61 -4.14
CA THR A 83 3.97 -8.36 -3.15
C THR A 83 4.93 -7.41 -2.46
N THR A 84 5.28 -7.69 -1.21
CA THR A 84 6.30 -6.91 -0.49
C THR A 84 7.66 -7.14 -1.12
N ARG A 85 8.40 -6.07 -1.35
CA ARG A 85 9.82 -6.18 -1.63
C ARG A 85 10.46 -6.43 -0.26
N LEU A 86 10.87 -7.66 0.03
CA LEU A 86 11.76 -7.98 1.16
C LEU A 86 13.18 -7.48 0.86
#